data_AF-A0A9X1A948-F1
#
_entry.id   AF-A0A9X1A948-F1
#
_cell.length_a   1.000
_cell.length_b   1.000
_cell.length_c   1.000
_cell.angle_alpha   90.00
_cell.angle_beta   90.00
_cell.angle_gamma   90.00
#
_symmetry.space_group_name_H-M   'P 1'
#
loop_
_entity.id
_entity.type
_entity.pdbx_description
1 polymer ?
#
loop_
_entity_poly.entity_id
_entity_poly.type
_entity_poly.pdbx_seq_one_letter_code
_entity_poly.pdbx_strand_id
1 'polypeptide(L)'
;MCRNIKTLFNFDPPATHDEIRDAALQFVRKLSGSTKPSKKNEEAFNRAVDSIAEAAHELLHSMETHQHPRNREEEAVKAKARSALRFA
;
A
#
# COMPACT_ATOMS: atom_id res chain seq x y z
N MET A 1 -6.72 1.95 -12.17
CA MET A 1 -5.72 1.42 -11.21
C MET A 1 -5.47 2.42 -10.11
N CYS A 2 -5.42 1.99 -8.84
CA CYS A 2 -4.98 2.82 -7.72
C CYS A 2 -3.49 3.14 -7.90
N ARG A 3 -3.16 4.19 -8.65
CA ARG A 3 -1.78 4.55 -9.02
C ARG A 3 -0.86 4.79 -7.81
N ASN A 4 -1.44 4.93 -6.61
CA ASN A 4 -0.74 5.16 -5.35
C ASN A 4 -0.62 3.92 -4.43
N ILE A 5 -1.23 2.78 -4.76
CA ILE A 5 -1.05 1.55 -3.97
C ILE A 5 0.18 0.81 -4.50
N LYS A 6 1.20 0.64 -3.65
CA LYS A 6 2.44 -0.07 -3.99
C LYS A 6 2.31 -1.56 -3.70
N THR A 7 3.08 -2.39 -4.39
CA THR A 7 3.25 -3.81 -4.02
C THR A 7 4.04 -3.90 -2.72
N LEU A 8 3.54 -4.66 -1.74
CA LEU A 8 4.16 -4.82 -0.42
C LEU A 8 4.69 -6.24 -0.15
N PHE A 9 4.32 -7.23 -0.96
CA PHE A 9 4.75 -8.62 -0.80
C PHE A 9 6.23 -8.83 -1.22
N ASN A 10 6.90 -9.80 -0.59
CA ASN A 10 8.26 -10.25 -0.92
C ASN A 10 9.32 -9.13 -0.85
N PHE A 11 9.42 -8.47 0.31
CA PHE A 11 10.47 -7.50 0.62
C PHE A 11 11.24 -7.93 1.87
N ASP A 12 12.52 -7.56 1.93
CA ASP A 12 13.36 -7.66 3.12
C ASP A 12 13.93 -6.27 3.45
N PRO A 13 13.56 -5.65 4.60
CA PRO A 13 12.64 -6.17 5.63
C PRO A 13 11.18 -6.31 5.13
N PRO A 14 10.32 -7.11 5.80
CA PRO A 14 8.90 -7.23 5.49
C PRO A 14 8.13 -5.92 5.68
N ALA A 15 7.06 -5.73 4.89
CA ALA A 15 6.24 -4.52 4.93
C ALA A 15 5.75 -4.19 6.35
N THR A 16 5.85 -2.91 6.71
CA THR A 16 5.45 -2.41 8.02
C THR A 16 3.93 -2.26 8.11
N HIS A 17 3.41 -2.22 9.34
CA HIS A 17 1.99 -1.96 9.59
C HIS A 17 1.52 -0.64 8.97
N ASP A 18 2.34 0.41 9.05
CA ASP A 18 2.02 1.73 8.50
C ASP A 18 1.92 1.68 6.96
N GLU A 19 2.84 0.98 6.28
CA GLU A 19 2.77 0.81 4.81
C GLU A 19 1.50 0.05 4.39
N ILE A 20 1.10 -0.96 5.14
CA ILE A 20 -0.12 -1.74 4.90
C ILE A 20 -1.36 -0.85 5.14
N ARG A 21 -1.37 -0.09 6.23
CA ARG A 21 -2.47 0.81 6.58
C ARG A 21 -2.60 1.95 5.56
N ASP A 22 -1.49 2.49 5.07
CA ASP A 22 -1.48 3.49 4.00
C ASP A 22 -2.06 2.91 2.70
N ALA A 23 -1.72 1.67 2.34
CA ALA A 23 -2.30 0.99 1.20
C ALA A 23 -3.82 0.81 1.35
N ALA A 24 -4.28 0.39 2.53
CA ALA A 24 -5.70 0.27 2.87
C ALA A 24 -6.42 1.62 2.77
N LEU A 25 -5.82 2.71 3.27
CA LEU A 25 -6.34 4.07 3.16
C LEU A 25 -6.53 4.48 1.69
N GLN A 26 -5.54 4.25 0.84
CA GLN A 26 -5.65 4.58 -0.58
C GLN A 26 -6.73 3.74 -1.29
N PHE A 27 -6.91 2.48 -0.88
CA PHE A 27 -7.97 1.62 -1.39
C PHE A 27 -9.36 2.16 -1.01
N VAL A 28 -9.58 2.48 0.26
CA VAL A 28 -10.85 3.05 0.74
C VAL A 28 -11.14 4.39 0.08
N ARG A 29 -10.13 5.27 -0.07
CA ARG A 29 -10.27 6.53 -0.83
C ARG A 29 -10.72 6.28 -2.27
N LYS A 30 -10.14 5.27 -2.93
CA LYS A 30 -10.50 4.95 -4.31
C LYS A 30 -11.93 4.43 -4.43
N LEU A 31 -12.35 3.55 -3.52
CA LEU A 31 -13.70 2.98 -3.53
C LEU A 31 -14.76 4.02 -3.16
N SER A 32 -14.53 4.79 -2.11
CA SER A 32 -15.48 5.79 -1.60
C SER A 32 -15.55 7.06 -2.45
N GLY A 33 -14.58 7.30 -3.33
CA GLY A 33 -14.44 8.56 -4.07
C GLY A 33 -14.09 9.77 -3.18
N SER A 34 -13.81 9.54 -1.89
CA SER A 34 -13.58 10.60 -0.90
C SER A 34 -12.14 10.56 -0.41
N THR A 35 -11.35 11.60 -0.71
CA THR A 35 -9.99 11.74 -0.14
C THR A 35 -10.02 12.08 1.35
N LYS A 36 -11.04 12.83 1.77
CA LYS A 36 -11.36 13.18 3.16
C LYS A 36 -12.84 12.87 3.39
N PRO A 37 -13.20 11.97 4.31
CA PRO A 37 -14.60 11.70 4.61
C PRO A 37 -15.28 12.93 5.25
N SER A 38 -16.60 13.02 5.10
CA SER A 38 -17.39 13.96 5.88
C SER A 38 -17.40 13.54 7.36
N LYS A 39 -17.68 14.49 8.28
CA LYS A 39 -17.79 14.18 9.72
C LYS A 39 -18.75 13.01 10.02
N LYS A 40 -19.84 12.90 9.25
CA LYS A 40 -20.83 11.83 9.40
C LYS A 40 -20.28 10.46 9.00
N ASN A 41 -19.36 10.42 8.02
CA ASN A 41 -18.84 9.17 7.45
C ASN A 41 -17.45 8.81 8.01
N GLU A 42 -16.83 9.66 8.82
CA GLU A 42 -15.46 9.51 9.32
C GLU A 42 -15.26 8.19 10.05
N GLU A 43 -16.19 7.83 10.93
CA GLU A 43 -16.12 6.59 11.69
C GLU A 43 -16.22 5.35 10.79
N ALA A 44 -17.17 5.32 9.84
CA ALA A 44 -17.32 4.22 8.89
C ALA A 44 -16.11 4.11 7.95
N PHE A 45 -15.56 5.25 7.53
CA PHE A 45 -14.38 5.32 6.69
C PHE A 45 -13.15 4.76 7.42
N ASN A 46 -12.90 5.19 8.65
CA ASN A 46 -11.76 4.74 9.43
C ASN A 46 -11.85 3.24 9.76
N ARG A 47 -13.03 2.76 10.18
CA ARG A 47 -13.24 1.31 10.39
C ARG A 47 -12.92 0.48 9.15
N ALA A 48 -13.36 0.94 7.97
CA ALA A 48 -13.04 0.24 6.72
C ALA A 48 -11.53 0.19 6.46
N VAL A 49 -10.81 1.30 6.71
CA VAL A 49 -9.35 1.33 6.56
C VAL A 49 -8.69 0.32 7.48
N ASP A 50 -9.07 0.30 8.75
CA ASP A 50 -8.45 -0.59 9.75
C ASP A 50 -8.75 -2.07 9.44
N SER A 51 -10.01 -2.43 9.12
CA SER A 51 -10.35 -3.82 8.74
C SER A 51 -9.65 -4.30 7.47
N ILE A 52 -9.46 -3.43 6.48
CA ILE A 52 -8.72 -3.78 5.26
C ILE A 52 -7.23 -3.91 5.56
N ALA A 53 -6.68 -3.08 6.45
CA ALA A 53 -5.28 -3.18 6.86
C ALA A 53 -5.01 -4.51 7.57
N GLU A 54 -5.90 -4.95 8.47
CA GLU A 54 -5.82 -6.24 9.14
C GLU A 54 -5.86 -7.41 8.14
N ALA A 55 -6.85 -7.43 7.24
CA ALA A 55 -6.96 -8.47 6.23
C ALA A 55 -5.74 -8.50 5.27
N ALA A 56 -5.22 -7.33 4.90
CA ALA A 56 -4.02 -7.23 4.08
C ALA A 56 -2.77 -7.70 4.84
N HIS A 57 -2.68 -7.44 6.14
CA HIS A 57 -1.60 -7.92 6.99
C HIS A 57 -1.58 -9.46 7.05
N GLU A 58 -2.73 -10.08 7.34
CA GLU A 58 -2.87 -11.54 7.33
C GLU A 58 -2.52 -12.16 5.98
N LEU A 59 -2.99 -11.56 4.88
CA LEU A 59 -2.63 -11.99 3.53
C LEU A 59 -1.11 -11.96 3.33
N LEU A 60 -0.45 -10.84 3.63
CA LEU A 60 0.98 -10.70 3.39
C LEU A 60 1.84 -11.66 4.22
N HIS A 61 1.38 -12.04 5.42
CA HIS A 61 2.08 -13.00 6.29
C HIS A 61 1.81 -14.47 5.92
N SER A 62 0.70 -14.75 5.25
CA SER A 62 0.34 -16.12 4.82
C SER A 62 0.84 -16.48 3.41
N MET A 63 1.27 -15.48 2.64
CA MET A 63 1.80 -15.71 1.29
C MET A 63 3.24 -16.22 1.32
N GLU A 64 3.52 -17.25 0.52
CA GLU A 64 4.85 -17.82 0.35
C GLU A 64 5.34 -17.62 -1.09
N THR A 65 6.66 -17.56 -1.27
CA THR A 65 7.28 -17.49 -2.61
C THR A 65 8.69 -18.05 -2.59
N HIS A 66 9.11 -18.63 -3.71
CA HIS A 66 10.49 -19.06 -3.94
C HIS A 66 11.37 -17.94 -4.53
N GLN A 67 10.80 -16.79 -4.86
CA GLN A 67 11.54 -15.66 -5.41
C GLN A 67 12.41 -15.00 -4.33
N HIS A 68 13.58 -14.50 -4.73
CA HIS A 68 14.43 -13.75 -3.81
C HIS A 68 13.70 -12.47 -3.33
N PRO A 69 13.80 -12.11 -2.03
CA PRO A 69 13.23 -10.88 -1.52
C PRO A 69 13.77 -9.64 -2.23
N ARG A 70 12.91 -8.63 -2.38
CA ARG A 70 13.29 -7.33 -2.95
C ARG A 70 13.75 -6.39 -1.85
N ASN A 71 14.74 -5.56 -2.15
CA ASN A 71 15.13 -4.46 -1.27
C ASN A 71 14.35 -3.19 -1.62
N ARG A 72 13.78 -2.51 -0.62
CA ARG A 72 12.96 -1.30 -0.84
C ARG A 72 13.76 -0.11 -1.34
N GLU A 73 14.98 0.08 -0.84
CA GLU A 73 15.84 1.19 -1.25
C GLU A 73 16.23 1.05 -2.71
N GLU A 74 16.61 -0.16 -3.14
CA GLU A 74 16.91 -0.45 -4.54
C GLU A 74 15.70 -0.20 -5.46
N GLU A 75 14.51 -0.65 -5.05
CA GLU A 75 13.28 -0.42 -5.82
C GLU A 75 12.91 1.07 -5.89
N ALA A 76 13.17 1.84 -4.82
CA ALA A 76 12.98 3.29 -4.81
C ALA A 76 13.96 4.00 -5.75
N VAL A 77 15.23 3.58 -5.79
CA VAL A 77 16.25 4.10 -6.71
C VAL A 77 15.86 3.79 -8.16
N LYS A 78 15.49 2.54 -8.46
CA LYS A 78 15.01 2.14 -9.79
C LYS A 78 13.78 2.97 -10.22
N ALA A 79 12.85 3.22 -9.29
CA ALA A 79 11.68 4.05 -9.57
C ALA A 79 12.05 5.51 -9.88
N LYS A 80 12.99 6.11 -9.14
CA LYS A 80 13.51 7.45 -9.41
C LYS A 80 14.19 7.53 -10.77
N ALA A 81 15.05 6.57 -11.11
CA ALA A 81 15.73 6.50 -12.40
C ALA A 81 14.73 6.41 -13.57
N ARG A 82 13.71 5.55 -13.47
CA ARG A 82 12.62 5.46 -14.46
C ARG A 82 11.85 6.78 -14.60
N SER A 83 11.61 7.48 -13.49
CA SER A 83 10.95 8.78 -13.52
C SER A 83 11.82 9.83 -14.22
N ALA A 84 13.12 9.87 -13.94
CA ALA A 84 14.05 10.80 -14.59
C ALA A 84 14.07 10.61 -16.11
N LEU A 85 14.14 9.37 -16.60
CA LEU A 85 14.08 9.05 -18.02
C LEU A 85 12.76 9.48 -18.70
N ARG A 86 11.65 9.46 -17.96
CA ARG A 86 10.33 9.85 -18.49
C ARG A 86 10.16 11.38 -18.62
N PHE A 87 10.94 12.15 -17.87
CA PHE A 87 10.86 13.61 -17.82
C PHE A 87 12.11 14.31 -18.37
N ALA A 88 13.04 13.54 -18.94
CA ALA A 88 14.13 14.03 -19.78
C ALA A 88 13.61 14.23 -21.21
#